data_AF-A0A5J6YXR9-F1
#
_entry.id   AF-A0A5J6YXR9-F1
#
_cell.length_a   1.000
_cell.length_b   1.000
_cell.length_c   1.000
_cell.angle_alpha   90.00
_cell.angle_beta   90.00
_cell.angle_gamma   90.00
#
_symmetry.space_group_name_H-M   'P 1'
#
loop_
_entity.id
_entity.type
_entity.pdbx_description
1 polymer ?
#
loop_
_entity_poly.entity_id
_entity_poly.type
_entity_poly.pdbx_seq_one_letter_code
_entity_poly.pdbx_strand_id
1 'polypeptide(L)'
;MSTPAMSTPEVLREMLREVLYGPDGGPLAVGLFSVGEAGLLRTVHAFTQAQVMAPAAPGRPTPAQITVHLRQSLELAAAQLADPYALLPDEADAWTVRFASPQAWRLELVTLARAGQHFYETLYLPLSPDGLRIAFGAVTHAAYHTGALRFHLANLRAGAGG
;
A
#
# COMPACT_ATOMS: atom_id res chain seq x y z
N MET A 1 5.43 -3.23 35.64
CA MET A 1 4.30 -2.87 34.76
C MET A 1 4.38 -3.80 33.56
N SER A 2 3.42 -4.69 33.40
CA SER A 2 3.40 -5.62 32.26
C SER A 2 2.73 -4.91 31.08
N THR A 3 3.39 -4.88 29.93
CA THR A 3 2.78 -4.40 28.69
C THR A 3 1.60 -5.31 28.36
N PRO A 4 0.38 -4.79 28.12
CA PRO A 4 -0.74 -5.64 27.71
C PRO A 4 -0.38 -6.36 26.41
N ALA A 5 -0.75 -7.64 26.32
CA ALA A 5 -0.56 -8.42 25.10
C ALA A 5 -1.43 -7.83 23.98
N MET A 6 -0.83 -7.54 22.83
CA MET A 6 -1.58 -7.08 21.67
C MET A 6 -2.44 -8.21 21.09
N SER A 7 -3.70 -7.91 20.81
CA SER A 7 -4.59 -8.79 20.08
C SER A 7 -4.20 -8.84 18.59
N THR A 8 -4.54 -9.94 17.89
CA THR A 8 -4.27 -10.06 16.45
C THR A 8 -4.81 -8.89 15.61
N PRO A 9 -6.02 -8.35 15.86
CA PRO A 9 -6.50 -7.16 15.16
C PRO A 9 -5.67 -5.90 15.42
N GLU A 10 -5.13 -5.72 16.63
CA GLU A 10 -4.23 -4.59 16.94
C GLU A 10 -2.94 -4.69 16.13
N VAL A 11 -2.34 -5.88 16.08
CA VAL A 11 -1.13 -6.11 15.28
C VAL A 11 -1.38 -5.84 13.80
N LEU A 12 -2.52 -6.28 13.24
CA LEU A 12 -2.87 -5.99 11.84
C LEU A 12 -3.01 -4.49 11.56
N ARG A 13 -3.60 -3.73 12.50
CA ARG A 13 -3.71 -2.27 12.37
C ARG A 13 -2.35 -1.59 12.43
N GLU A 14 -1.47 -2.02 13.33
CA GLU A 14 -0.11 -1.50 13.41
C GLU A 14 0.70 -1.82 12.15
N MET A 15 0.59 -3.06 11.64
CA MET A 15 1.19 -3.50 10.39
C MET A 15 0.72 -2.64 9.22
N LEU A 16 -0.60 -2.43 9.06
CA LEU A 16 -1.13 -1.60 7.98
C LEU A 16 -0.65 -0.15 8.09
N ARG A 17 -0.65 0.40 9.31
CA ARG A 17 -0.16 1.76 9.55
C ARG A 17 1.32 1.90 9.18
N GLU A 18 2.14 0.92 9.54
CA GLU A 18 3.55 0.89 9.09
C GLU A 18 3.65 0.82 7.57
N VAL A 19 2.86 -0.02 6.90
CA VAL A 19 2.87 -0.10 5.43
C VAL A 19 2.51 1.26 4.81
N LEU A 20 1.50 1.96 5.32
CA LEU A 20 1.05 3.23 4.76
C LEU A 20 2.02 4.38 5.03
N TYR A 21 2.56 4.46 6.25
CA TYR A 21 3.26 5.64 6.74
C TYR A 21 4.76 5.42 7.03
N GLY A 22 5.19 4.18 7.21
CA GLY A 22 6.51 3.80 7.69
C GLY A 22 6.50 3.48 9.19
N PRO A 23 7.63 2.99 9.74
CA PRO A 23 7.71 2.61 11.14
C PRO A 23 7.75 3.84 12.05
N ASP A 24 7.12 3.73 13.22
CA ASP A 24 7.19 4.75 14.27
C ASP A 24 8.53 4.72 14.99
N GLY A 25 9.02 5.90 15.41
CA GLY A 25 10.19 5.99 16.28
C GLY A 25 11.49 6.44 15.60
N GLY A 26 11.41 6.93 14.36
CA GLY A 26 12.54 7.58 13.69
C GLY A 26 13.49 6.63 12.94
N PRO A 27 14.72 7.07 12.61
CA PRO A 27 15.60 6.37 11.67
C PRO A 27 16.08 4.98 12.11
N LEU A 28 15.99 4.66 13.41
CA LEU A 28 16.41 3.39 14.00
C LEU A 28 15.22 2.49 14.35
N ALA A 29 13.99 2.89 14.01
CA ALA A 29 12.82 2.07 14.21
C ALA A 29 12.86 0.85 13.29
N VAL A 30 12.91 -0.33 13.91
CA VAL A 30 12.74 -1.61 13.24
C VAL A 30 11.26 -1.94 13.28
N GLY A 31 10.59 -1.72 12.15
CA GLY A 31 9.21 -2.15 11.95
C GLY A 31 9.14 -3.61 11.50
N LEU A 32 7.91 -4.10 11.35
CA LEU A 32 7.60 -5.46 10.89
C LEU A 32 7.98 -5.69 9.43
N PHE A 33 8.02 -4.63 8.61
CA PHE A 33 8.29 -4.71 7.16
C PHE A 33 9.46 -3.85 6.72
N SER A 34 9.91 -2.91 7.54
CA SER A 34 10.86 -1.90 7.11
C SER A 34 11.69 -1.34 8.27
N VAL A 35 12.89 -0.83 7.96
CA VAL A 35 13.80 -0.21 8.94
C VAL A 35 14.10 1.22 8.52
N GLY A 36 13.50 2.19 9.22
CA GLY A 36 13.72 3.63 8.96
C GLY A 36 13.29 4.14 7.56
N GLU A 37 12.68 3.29 6.75
CA GLU A 37 12.25 3.61 5.38
C GLU A 37 10.87 4.31 5.36
N ALA A 38 10.59 5.03 4.27
CA ALA A 38 9.29 5.63 4.05
C ALA A 38 8.20 4.55 3.84
N GLY A 39 6.98 4.79 4.34
CA GLY A 39 5.80 4.00 3.96
C GLY A 39 5.36 4.25 2.52
N LEU A 40 4.30 3.52 2.12
CA LEU A 40 3.72 3.54 0.79
C LEU A 40 3.40 4.96 0.32
N LEU A 41 2.65 5.73 1.11
CA LEU A 41 2.13 7.04 0.68
C LEU A 41 3.26 8.03 0.37
N ARG A 42 4.28 8.07 1.24
CA ARG A 42 5.46 8.92 1.03
C ARG A 42 6.31 8.42 -0.15
N THR A 43 6.40 7.11 -0.35
CA THR A 43 7.09 6.51 -1.48
C THR A 43 6.44 6.89 -2.81
N VAL A 44 5.12 6.70 -2.94
CA VAL A 44 4.42 6.99 -4.20
C VAL A 44 4.38 8.49 -4.49
N HIS A 45 4.21 9.33 -3.46
CA HIS A 45 4.26 10.78 -3.61
C HIS A 45 5.62 11.29 -4.12
N ALA A 46 6.70 10.56 -3.87
CA ALA A 46 8.04 10.95 -4.26
C ALA A 46 8.37 10.70 -5.74
N PHE A 47 7.54 9.96 -6.47
CA PHE A 47 7.67 9.85 -7.92
C PHE A 47 7.06 11.06 -8.63
N THR A 48 7.70 11.50 -9.70
CA THR A 48 7.06 12.39 -10.68
C THR A 48 6.09 11.61 -11.58
N GLN A 49 5.19 12.33 -12.26
CA GLN A 49 4.28 11.69 -13.23
C GLN A 49 5.06 10.91 -14.32
N ALA A 50 6.16 11.46 -14.83
CA ALA A 50 6.97 10.76 -15.83
C ALA A 50 7.59 9.47 -15.27
N GLN A 51 8.07 9.51 -14.02
CA GLN A 51 8.68 8.34 -13.40
C GLN A 51 7.67 7.23 -13.10
N VAL A 52 6.44 7.56 -12.69
CA VAL A 52 5.42 6.52 -12.44
C VAL A 52 4.93 5.84 -13.70
N MET A 53 5.13 6.44 -14.88
CA MET A 53 4.82 5.83 -16.16
C MET A 53 5.97 4.98 -16.73
N ALA A 54 7.15 5.03 -16.12
CA ALA A 54 8.32 4.29 -16.57
C ALA A 54 8.45 2.96 -15.80
N PRO A 55 8.39 1.80 -16.48
CA PRO A 55 8.57 0.52 -15.82
C PRO A 55 10.04 0.33 -15.40
N ALA A 56 10.26 -0.47 -14.35
CA ALA A 56 11.61 -0.79 -13.87
C ALA A 56 12.45 -1.56 -14.91
N ALA A 57 11.79 -2.34 -15.76
CA ALA A 57 12.40 -3.07 -16.87
C ALA A 57 11.33 -3.38 -17.94
N PRO A 58 11.71 -3.73 -19.18
CA PRO A 58 10.76 -4.17 -20.20
C PRO A 58 9.86 -5.31 -19.70
N GLY A 59 8.55 -5.21 -19.96
CA GLY A 59 7.56 -6.21 -19.55
C GLY A 59 7.19 -6.20 -18.05
N ARG A 60 7.77 -5.30 -17.25
CA ARG A 60 7.37 -5.12 -15.84
C ARG A 60 6.28 -4.06 -15.71
N PRO A 61 5.40 -4.17 -14.70
CA PRO A 61 4.43 -3.11 -14.43
C PRO A 61 5.13 -1.81 -14.02
N THR A 62 4.50 -0.71 -14.39
CA THR A 62 4.88 0.64 -14.01
C THR A 62 4.48 0.93 -12.56
N PRO A 63 5.14 1.87 -11.87
CA PRO A 63 4.71 2.28 -10.53
C PRO A 63 3.26 2.77 -10.47
N ALA A 64 2.77 3.42 -11.53
CA ALA A 64 1.38 3.81 -11.65
C ALA A 64 0.42 2.60 -11.59
N GLN A 65 0.70 1.55 -12.37
CA GLN A 65 -0.11 0.33 -12.38
C GLN A 65 -0.09 -0.36 -11.01
N ILE A 66 1.09 -0.50 -10.39
CA ILE A 66 1.21 -1.08 -9.04
C ILE A 66 0.42 -0.26 -8.01
N THR A 67 0.43 1.08 -8.13
CA THR A 67 -0.28 1.96 -7.20
C THR A 67 -1.80 1.79 -7.30
N VAL A 68 -2.34 1.78 -8.52
CA VAL A 68 -3.78 1.55 -8.74
C VAL A 68 -4.18 0.15 -8.28
N HIS A 69 -3.36 -0.85 -8.57
CA HIS A 69 -3.53 -2.22 -8.10
C HIS A 69 -3.61 -2.30 -6.57
N LEU A 70 -2.74 -1.58 -5.86
CA LEU A 70 -2.78 -1.50 -4.40
C LEU A 70 -4.04 -0.81 -3.89
N ARG A 71 -4.45 0.30 -4.50
CA ARG A 71 -5.72 0.97 -4.15
C ARG A 71 -6.89 0.00 -4.27
N GLN A 72 -7.02 -0.67 -5.41
CA GLN A 72 -8.10 -1.64 -5.64
C GLN A 72 -8.04 -2.81 -4.66
N SER A 73 -6.85 -3.34 -4.38
CA SER A 73 -6.67 -4.44 -3.42
C SER A 73 -7.12 -4.05 -2.00
N LEU A 74 -6.84 -2.81 -1.58
CA LEU A 74 -7.26 -2.29 -0.28
C LEU A 74 -8.77 -2.05 -0.22
N GLU A 75 -9.36 -1.46 -1.27
CA GLU A 75 -10.81 -1.29 -1.39
C GLU A 75 -11.53 -2.64 -1.37
N LEU A 76 -10.99 -3.63 -2.09
CA LEU A 76 -11.54 -4.97 -2.17
C LEU A 76 -11.51 -5.68 -0.82
N ALA A 77 -10.37 -5.64 -0.13
CA ALA A 77 -10.24 -6.21 1.20
C ALA A 77 -11.23 -5.55 2.16
N ALA A 78 -11.32 -4.22 2.18
CA ALA A 78 -12.26 -3.50 3.01
C ALA A 78 -13.72 -3.91 2.73
N ALA A 79 -14.11 -3.98 1.45
CA ALA A 79 -15.44 -4.39 1.03
C ALA A 79 -15.78 -5.81 1.47
N GLN A 80 -14.87 -6.78 1.26
CA GLN A 80 -15.05 -8.17 1.67
C GLN A 80 -15.15 -8.36 3.19
N LEU A 81 -14.40 -7.56 3.97
CA LEU A 81 -14.48 -7.59 5.43
C LEU A 81 -15.80 -7.01 5.95
N ALA A 82 -16.34 -5.99 5.27
CA ALA A 82 -17.61 -5.37 5.64
C ALA A 82 -18.81 -6.20 5.18
N ASP A 83 -18.73 -6.80 3.99
CA ASP A 83 -19.77 -7.63 3.38
C ASP A 83 -19.12 -8.76 2.56
N PRO A 84 -19.25 -10.03 3.00
CA PRO A 84 -18.75 -11.20 2.27
C PRO A 84 -19.32 -11.35 0.85
N TYR A 85 -20.42 -10.67 0.54
CA TYR A 85 -21.09 -10.71 -0.77
C TYR A 85 -20.84 -9.45 -1.62
N ALA A 86 -19.92 -8.58 -1.19
CA ALA A 86 -19.57 -7.38 -1.94
C ALA A 86 -19.14 -7.73 -3.37
N LEU A 87 -19.65 -6.98 -4.35
CA LEU A 87 -19.24 -7.11 -5.75
C LEU A 87 -17.78 -6.65 -5.90
N LEU A 88 -16.96 -7.48 -6.53
CA LEU A 88 -15.54 -7.21 -6.73
C LEU A 88 -15.35 -6.23 -7.90
N PRO A 89 -14.45 -5.24 -7.81
CA PRO A 89 -14.06 -4.43 -8.96
C PRO A 89 -13.37 -5.27 -10.03
N ASP A 90 -13.37 -4.79 -11.27
CA ASP A 90 -12.54 -5.38 -12.33
C ASP A 90 -11.06 -5.10 -12.05
N GLU A 91 -10.31 -6.15 -11.68
CA GLU A 91 -8.88 -6.09 -11.42
C GLU A 91 -8.05 -5.77 -12.67
N ALA A 92 -8.60 -5.95 -13.88
CA ALA A 92 -7.90 -5.71 -15.12
C ALA A 92 -7.55 -4.21 -15.32
N ASP A 93 -8.35 -3.31 -14.75
CA ASP A 93 -8.24 -1.87 -14.94
C ASP A 93 -6.91 -1.29 -14.42
N ALA A 94 -6.36 -1.86 -13.33
CA ALA A 94 -5.07 -1.42 -12.81
C ALA A 94 -3.95 -1.58 -13.85
N TRP A 95 -4.05 -2.57 -14.73
CA TRP A 95 -2.98 -2.94 -15.66
C TRP A 95 -3.02 -2.16 -16.97
N THR A 96 -4.09 -1.41 -17.25
CA THR A 96 -4.18 -0.55 -18.44
C THR A 96 -4.03 0.93 -18.13
N VAL A 97 -3.99 1.32 -16.85
CA VAL A 97 -3.98 2.73 -16.43
C VAL A 97 -2.85 3.54 -17.06
N ARG A 98 -3.19 4.77 -17.47
CA ARG A 98 -2.26 5.79 -17.93
C ARG A 98 -2.66 7.14 -17.33
N PHE A 99 -1.72 7.81 -16.66
CA PHE A 99 -1.96 9.16 -16.14
C PHE A 99 -1.49 10.20 -17.14
N ALA A 100 -2.43 10.95 -17.73
CA ALA A 100 -2.13 11.98 -18.73
C ALA A 100 -1.53 13.26 -18.15
N SER A 101 -1.61 13.47 -16.82
CA SER A 101 -1.12 14.69 -16.18
C SER A 101 -0.64 14.47 -14.74
N PRO A 102 0.24 15.35 -14.22
CA PRO A 102 0.62 15.34 -12.81
C PRO A 102 -0.57 15.53 -11.86
N GLN A 103 -1.63 16.23 -12.29
CA GLN A 103 -2.84 16.39 -11.48
C GLN A 103 -3.62 15.08 -11.37
N ALA A 104 -3.75 14.32 -12.46
CA ALA A 104 -4.40 13.01 -12.43
C ALA A 104 -3.64 12.05 -11.49
N TRP A 105 -2.31 12.07 -11.52
CA TRP A 105 -1.49 11.31 -10.58
C TRP A 105 -1.74 11.71 -9.12
N ARG A 106 -1.75 13.02 -8.81
CA ARG A 106 -2.02 13.49 -7.45
C ARG A 106 -3.41 13.10 -6.94
N LEU A 107 -4.42 13.08 -7.82
CA LEU A 107 -5.76 12.61 -7.45
C LEU A 107 -5.74 11.13 -7.09
N GLU A 108 -5.02 10.30 -7.85
CA GLU A 108 -4.86 8.87 -7.50
C GLU A 108 -4.23 8.68 -6.12
N LEU A 109 -3.23 9.48 -5.76
CA LEU A 109 -2.61 9.42 -4.44
C LEU A 109 -3.61 9.70 -3.30
N VAL A 110 -4.54 10.64 -3.52
CA VAL A 110 -5.62 10.91 -2.57
C VAL A 110 -6.57 9.71 -2.48
N THR A 111 -6.93 9.10 -3.60
CA THR A 111 -7.79 7.91 -3.62
C THR A 111 -7.12 6.72 -2.93
N LEU A 112 -5.83 6.49 -3.16
CA LEU A 112 -5.04 5.47 -2.46
C LEU A 112 -5.04 5.70 -0.93
N ALA A 113 -4.82 6.93 -0.48
CA ALA A 113 -4.84 7.26 0.94
C ALA A 113 -6.22 6.98 1.57
N ARG A 114 -7.30 7.30 0.85
CA ARG A 114 -8.68 6.99 1.29
C ARG A 114 -8.93 5.49 1.35
N ALA A 115 -8.47 4.72 0.36
CA ALA A 115 -8.58 3.27 0.36
C ALA A 115 -7.84 2.65 1.56
N GLY A 116 -6.62 3.11 1.84
CA GLY A 116 -5.86 2.67 3.01
C GLY A 116 -6.55 3.01 4.34
N GLN A 117 -7.09 4.22 4.47
CA GLN A 117 -7.86 4.63 5.65
C GLN A 117 -9.13 3.80 5.82
N HIS A 118 -9.89 3.59 4.75
CA HIS A 118 -11.10 2.80 4.80
C HIS A 118 -10.81 1.36 5.22
N PHE A 119 -9.78 0.74 4.63
CA PHE A 119 -9.35 -0.60 5.05
C PHE A 119 -8.92 -0.62 6.52
N TYR A 120 -8.17 0.38 7.00
CA TYR A 120 -7.80 0.50 8.40
C TYR A 120 -9.02 0.54 9.34
N GLU A 121 -10.06 1.28 8.97
CA GLU A 121 -11.32 1.35 9.73
C GLU A 121 -12.04 0.00 9.76
N THR A 122 -12.06 -0.77 8.65
CA THR A 122 -12.68 -2.10 8.63
C THR A 122 -11.99 -3.11 9.54
N LEU A 123 -10.71 -2.91 9.91
CA LEU A 123 -10.00 -3.75 10.87
C LEU A 123 -10.48 -3.59 12.32
N TYR A 124 -11.45 -2.69 12.59
CA TYR A 124 -12.15 -2.60 13.88
C TYR A 124 -13.42 -3.46 13.95
N LEU A 125 -13.86 -4.04 12.84
CA LEU A 125 -14.99 -4.97 12.82
C LEU A 125 -14.65 -6.26 13.60
N PRO A 126 -15.67 -6.98 14.11
CA PRO A 126 -15.46 -8.31 14.68
C PRO A 126 -15.14 -9.32 13.57
N LEU A 127 -13.84 -9.45 13.23
CA LEU A 127 -13.40 -10.30 12.13
C LEU A 127 -13.54 -11.79 12.47
N SER A 128 -14.14 -12.55 11.55
CA SER A 128 -14.11 -14.01 11.56
C SER A 128 -12.68 -14.52 11.28
N PRO A 129 -12.38 -15.82 11.50
CA PRO A 129 -11.09 -16.40 11.14
C PRO A 129 -10.71 -16.19 9.66
N ASP A 130 -11.69 -16.28 8.76
CA ASP A 130 -11.46 -16.00 7.34
C ASP A 130 -11.25 -14.50 7.08
N GLY A 131 -11.97 -13.63 7.78
CA GLY A 131 -11.73 -12.18 7.75
C GLY A 131 -10.32 -11.81 8.22
N LEU A 132 -9.79 -12.47 9.26
CA LEU A 132 -8.40 -12.30 9.70
C LEU A 132 -7.41 -12.75 8.63
N ARG A 133 -7.69 -13.85 7.91
CA ARG A 133 -6.85 -14.31 6.80
C ARG A 133 -6.83 -13.31 5.65
N ILE A 134 -7.98 -12.77 5.27
CA ILE A 134 -8.10 -11.72 4.24
C ILE A 134 -7.32 -10.48 4.66
N ALA A 135 -7.53 -10.01 5.88
CA ALA A 135 -6.84 -8.84 6.42
C ALA A 135 -5.31 -9.01 6.39
N PHE A 136 -4.81 -10.14 6.88
CA PHE A 136 -3.38 -10.45 6.85
C PHE A 136 -2.83 -10.52 5.42
N GLY A 137 -3.54 -11.16 4.50
CA GLY A 137 -3.18 -11.25 3.09
C GLY A 137 -3.06 -9.86 2.44
N ALA A 138 -4.06 -9.00 2.63
CA ALA A 138 -4.06 -7.65 2.08
C ALA A 138 -2.91 -6.80 2.64
N VAL A 139 -2.64 -6.86 3.95
CA VAL A 139 -1.54 -6.10 4.57
C VAL A 139 -0.17 -6.57 4.07
N THR A 140 0.07 -7.88 4.03
CA THR A 140 1.35 -8.44 3.56
C THR A 140 1.58 -8.19 2.07
N HIS A 141 0.52 -8.27 1.26
CA HIS A 141 0.55 -7.92 -0.16
C HIS A 141 0.87 -6.44 -0.38
N ALA A 142 0.27 -5.55 0.41
CA ALA A 142 0.58 -4.13 0.38
C ALA A 142 2.04 -3.84 0.80
N ALA A 143 2.54 -4.52 1.84
CA ALA A 143 3.94 -4.42 2.26
C ALA A 143 4.91 -4.83 1.15
N TYR A 144 4.64 -5.96 0.48
CA TYR A 144 5.45 -6.47 -0.63
C TYR A 144 5.61 -5.44 -1.75
N HIS A 145 4.50 -4.89 -2.25
CA HIS A 145 4.54 -3.91 -3.33
C HIS A 145 5.13 -2.57 -2.88
N THR A 146 4.93 -2.18 -1.62
CA THR A 146 5.59 -1.01 -1.04
C THR A 146 7.11 -1.17 -1.07
N GLY A 147 7.63 -2.34 -0.71
CA GLY A 147 9.04 -2.70 -0.88
C GLY A 147 9.54 -2.54 -2.33
N ALA A 148 8.80 -3.10 -3.29
CA ALA A 148 9.15 -3.03 -4.70
C ALA A 148 9.18 -1.59 -5.24
N LEU A 149 8.20 -0.76 -4.86
CA LEU A 149 8.11 0.65 -5.26
C LEU A 149 9.29 1.46 -4.68
N ARG A 150 9.65 1.23 -3.41
CA ARG A 150 10.80 1.88 -2.76
C ARG A 150 12.09 1.55 -3.46
N PHE A 151 12.31 0.28 -3.76
CA PHE A 151 13.50 -0.19 -4.47
C PHE A 151 13.62 0.48 -5.85
N HIS A 152 12.51 0.53 -6.61
CA HIS A 152 12.51 1.19 -7.91
C HIS A 152 12.80 2.69 -7.81
N LEU A 153 12.17 3.39 -6.86
CA LEU A 153 12.43 4.82 -6.63
C LEU A 153 13.90 5.08 -6.27
N ALA A 154 14.49 4.22 -5.43
CA ALA A 154 15.89 4.32 -5.05
C ALA A 154 16.81 4.18 -6.27
N ASN A 155 16.54 3.21 -7.16
CA ASN A 155 17.31 3.02 -8.39
C ASN A 155 17.20 4.23 -9.34
N LEU A 156 16.01 4.81 -9.51
CA LEU A 156 15.83 6.02 -10.31
C LEU A 156 16.65 7.20 -9.76
N ARG A 157 16.73 7.33 -8.43
CA ARG A 157 17.52 8.39 -7.79
C ARG A 157 19.02 8.17 -7.90
N ALA A 158 19.46 6.92 -7.77
CA ALA A 158 20.87 6.58 -7.95
C ALA A 158 21.34 6.79 -9.40
N GLY A 159 20.50 6.43 -10.39
CA GLY A 159 20.80 6.62 -11.81
C GLY A 159 20.75 8.06 -12.30
N ALA A 160 20.06 8.97 -11.59
CA ALA A 160 20.02 10.40 -11.93
C ALA A 160 21.26 11.18 -11.44
N GLY A 161 22.15 10.54 -10.68
CA GLY A 161 23.37 11.15 -10.11
C GLY A 161 24.68 10.70 -10.77
N GLY A 162 24.64 9.94 -11.87
CA GLY A 162 25.79 9.56 -12.69
C GLY A 162 25.67 10.14 -14.10
#